data_AF-A0A239LWS9-F1
#
_entry.id   AF-A0A239LWS9-F1
#
_cell.length_a   1.000
_cell.length_b   1.000
_cell.length_c   1.000
_cell.angle_alpha   90.00
_cell.angle_beta   90.00
_cell.angle_gamma   90.00
#
_symmetry.space_group_name_H-M   'P 1'
#
loop_
_entity.id
_entity.type
_entity.pdbx_description
1 polymer ?
#
loop_
_entity_poly.entity_id
_entity_poly.type
_entity_poly.pdbx_seq_one_letter_code
_entity_poly.pdbx_strand_id
1 'polypeptide(L)'
;MLSCKEVATRASALIDGELGMWDSFQMRLHLAMCKGCERFIGQMRTTRDLTETLFTSDAPGEADDDRISAILSQLHQGKQEGG
;
A
#
# COMPACT_ATOMS: atom_id res chain seq x y z
N MET A 1 21.76 6.62 18.72
CA MET A 1 20.98 7.53 17.87
C MET A 1 20.92 6.92 16.48
N LEU A 2 19.72 6.79 15.88
CA LEU A 2 19.63 6.41 14.46
C LEU A 2 20.21 7.53 13.59
N SER A 3 20.91 7.17 12.53
CA SER A 3 21.24 8.07 11.44
C SER A 3 20.02 8.26 10.51
N CYS A 4 19.96 9.40 9.81
CA CYS A 4 18.89 9.64 8.84
C CYS A 4 18.83 8.55 7.75
N LYS A 5 19.97 7.96 7.39
CA LYS A 5 20.05 6.85 6.43
C LYS A 5 19.34 5.60 6.96
N GLU A 6 19.57 5.23 8.22
CA GLU A 6 18.90 4.08 8.82
C GLU A 6 17.39 4.33 8.99
N VAL A 7 16.98 5.56 9.28
CA VAL A 7 15.56 5.94 9.29
C VAL A 7 14.94 5.76 7.91
N ALA A 8 15.63 6.19 6.84
CA ALA A 8 15.15 6.02 5.47
C ALA A 8 15.04 4.53 5.09
N THR A 9 16.01 3.70 5.47
CA THR A 9 15.97 2.24 5.23
C THR A 9 14.83 1.54 5.96
N ARG A 10 14.49 1.98 7.18
CA ARG A 10 13.44 1.38 8.01
C ARG A 10 12.07 2.06 7.85
N ALA A 11 11.98 3.08 6.99
CA ALA A 11 10.79 3.91 6.83
C ALA A 11 9.56 3.12 6.39
N SER A 12 9.72 2.21 5.42
CA SER A 12 8.61 1.37 4.95
C SER A 12 8.08 0.49 6.08
N ALA A 13 8.96 -0.25 6.77
CA ALA A 13 8.56 -1.08 7.91
C ALA A 13 7.87 -0.27 9.03
N LEU A 14 8.25 0.99 9.26
CA LEU A 14 7.53 1.87 10.20
C LEU A 14 6.12 2.18 9.73
N ILE A 15 5.97 2.49 8.45
CA ILE A 15 4.68 2.84 7.86
C ILE A 15 3.77 1.60 7.86
N ASP A 16 4.31 0.44 7.49
CA ASP A 16 3.58 -0.83 7.42
C ASP A 16 3.33 -1.46 8.80
N GLY A 17 3.96 -0.95 9.86
CA GLY A 17 3.77 -1.42 11.24
C GLY A 17 4.54 -2.70 11.56
N GLU A 18 5.54 -3.06 10.76
CA GLU A 18 6.35 -4.27 10.87
C GLU A 18 7.55 -4.12 11.82
N LEU A 19 7.73 -2.93 12.41
CA LEU A 19 8.80 -2.69 13.38
C LEU A 19 8.45 -3.21 14.77
N GLY A 20 9.47 -3.76 15.45
CA GLY A 20 9.38 -4.06 16.87
C GLY A 20 9.11 -2.80 17.71
N MET A 21 8.60 -3.02 18.94
CA MET A 21 8.22 -1.93 19.85
C MET A 21 9.38 -0.98 20.18
N TRP A 22 10.58 -1.52 20.36
CA TRP A 22 11.80 -0.74 20.63
C TRP A 22 12.27 0.08 19.43
N ASP A 23 12.30 -0.52 18.24
CA ASP A 23 12.69 0.19 17.01
C ASP A 23 11.70 1.31 16.67
N SER A 24 10.41 1.05 16.87
CA SER A 24 9.35 2.05 16.72
C SER A 24 9.57 3.25 17.65
N PHE A 25 9.94 3.02 18.90
CA PHE A 25 10.24 4.08 19.85
C PHE A 25 11.48 4.89 19.42
N GLN A 26 12.56 4.20 19.02
CA GLN A 26 13.79 4.87 18.59
C GLN A 26 13.58 5.73 17.34
N MET A 27 12.73 5.27 16.41
CA MET A 27 12.36 6.05 15.23
C MET A 27 11.49 7.25 15.59
N ARG A 28 10.48 7.09 16.46
CA ARG A 28 9.68 8.23 16.96
C ARG A 28 10.55 9.31 17.61
N LEU A 29 11.53 8.90 18.42
CA LEU A 29 12.48 9.82 19.04
C LEU A 29 13.30 10.58 17.98
N HIS A 30 13.79 9.89 16.95
CA HIS A 30 14.56 10.53 15.88
C HIS A 30 13.70 11.51 15.07
N LEU A 31 12.47 11.13 14.71
CA LEU A 31 11.53 12.00 13.98
C LEU A 31 11.24 13.28 14.77
N ALA A 32 11.09 13.19 16.10
CA ALA A 32 10.88 14.35 16.96
C ALA A 32 12.07 15.34 16.96
N MET A 33 13.29 14.86 16.71
CA MET A 33 14.50 15.69 16.70
C MET A 33 14.90 16.14 15.29
N CYS A 34 14.51 15.41 14.24
CA CYS A 34 14.90 15.67 12.86
C CYS A 34 13.68 15.97 11.97
N LYS A 35 13.42 17.27 11.76
CA LYS A 35 12.34 17.74 10.87
C LYS A 35 12.44 17.21 9.43
N GLY A 36 13.65 16.92 8.95
CA GLY A 36 13.86 16.35 7.62
C GLY A 36 13.29 14.93 7.51
N CYS A 37 13.59 14.08 8.50
CA CYS A 37 13.04 12.73 8.59
C CYS A 37 11.53 12.74 8.85
N GLU A 38 11.04 13.67 9.67
CA GLU A 38 9.60 13.86 9.89
C GLU A 38 8.86 14.14 8.58
N ARG A 39 9.33 15.13 7.81
CA ARG A 39 8.73 15.51 6.52
C ARG A 39 8.83 14.38 5.48
N PHE A 40 9.95 13.68 5.43
CA PHE A 40 10.14 12.52 4.56
C PHE A 40 9.12 11.41 4.85
N ILE A 41 8.94 11.04 6.12
CA ILE A 41 7.95 10.02 6.52
C ILE A 41 6.53 10.50 6.24
N GLY A 42 6.23 11.79 6.46
CA GLY A 42 4.94 12.38 6.11
C GLY A 42 4.62 12.22 4.61
N GLN A 43 5.58 12.53 3.74
CA GLN A 43 5.43 12.37 2.28
C GLN A 43 5.17 10.90 1.90
N MET A 44 5.94 9.97 2.44
CA MET A 44 5.75 8.54 2.16
C MET A 44 4.38 8.03 2.63
N ARG A 45 3.88 8.49 3.78
CA ARG A 45 2.52 8.15 4.26
C ARG A 45 1.44 8.68 3.33
N THR A 46 1.58 9.91 2.84
CA THR A 46 0.64 10.46 1.84
C THR A 46 0.64 9.63 0.57
N THR A 47 1.82 9.22 0.07
CA THR A 47 1.89 8.34 -1.11
C THR A 47 1.21 7.00 -0.86
N ARG A 48 1.40 6.38 0.31
CA ARG A 48 0.72 5.13 0.68
C ARG A 48 -0.80 5.30 0.74
N ASP A 49 -1.28 6.33 1.43
CA ASP A 49 -2.71 6.61 1.61
C ASP A 49 -3.41 6.87 0.27
N LEU A 50 -2.78 7.64 -0.63
CA LEU A 50 -3.26 7.83 -2.00
C LEU A 50 -3.33 6.51 -2.78
N THR A 51 -2.30 5.70 -2.64
CA THR A 51 -2.22 4.38 -3.31
C THR A 51 -3.33 3.46 -2.79
N GLU A 52 -3.49 3.36 -1.48
CA GLU A 52 -4.54 2.57 -0.82
C GLU A 52 -5.95 3.07 -1.20
N THR A 53 -6.17 4.38 -1.25
CA THR A 53 -7.45 4.97 -1.64
C THR A 53 -7.80 4.66 -3.09
N LEU A 54 -6.83 4.74 -4.01
CA LEU A 54 -7.02 4.40 -5.42
C LEU A 54 -7.30 2.90 -5.60
N PHE A 55 -6.56 2.03 -4.92
CA PHE A 55 -6.76 0.59 -5.01
C PHE A 55 -8.00 0.08 -4.27
N THR A 56 -8.47 0.80 -3.24
CA THR A 56 -9.73 0.48 -2.55
C THR A 56 -10.95 0.98 -3.30
N SER A 57 -10.83 2.13 -4.00
CA SER A 57 -11.91 2.65 -4.85
C SER A 57 -12.11 1.84 -6.14
N ASP A 58 -11.07 1.12 -6.57
CA ASP A 58 -11.06 0.23 -7.74
C ASP A 58 -10.90 -1.24 -7.33
N ALA A 59 -11.15 -1.59 -6.07
CA ALA A 59 -11.26 -2.99 -5.70
C ALA A 59 -12.44 -3.55 -6.49
N PRO A 60 -12.24 -4.53 -7.39
CA PRO A 60 -13.35 -5.26 -7.97
C PRO A 60 -14.07 -5.92 -6.79
N GLY A 61 -15.12 -5.27 -6.27
CA GLY A 61 -16.00 -5.88 -5.29
C GLY A 61 -16.53 -7.18 -5.90
N GLU A 62 -17.02 -8.11 -5.09
CA GLU A 62 -17.59 -9.39 -5.57
C GLU A 62 -18.48 -9.27 -6.83
N ALA A 63 -19.15 -8.12 -7.00
CA ALA A 63 -19.91 -7.75 -8.19
C ALA A 63 -19.10 -7.67 -9.52
N ASP A 64 -17.82 -7.32 -9.51
CA ASP A 64 -16.96 -7.27 -10.71
C ASP A 64 -16.36 -8.64 -11.04
N ASP A 65 -16.01 -9.45 -10.03
CA ASP A 65 -15.59 -10.86 -10.23
C ASP A 65 -16.73 -11.69 -10.85
N ASP A 66 -17.97 -11.49 -10.37
CA ASP A 66 -19.17 -12.10 -10.95
C ASP A 66 -19.40 -11.64 -12.39
N ARG A 67 -19.17 -10.35 -12.67
CA ARG A 67 -19.33 -9.75 -14.00
C ARG A 67 -18.26 -10.21 -14.98
N ILE A 68 -17.01 -10.33 -14.55
CA ILE A 68 -15.91 -10.90 -15.32
C ILE A 68 -16.23 -12.36 -15.66
N SER A 69 -16.69 -13.15 -14.68
CA SER A 69 -17.07 -14.55 -14.86
C SER A 69 -18.23 -14.71 -15.86
N ALA A 70 -19.22 -13.81 -15.80
CA ALA A 70 -20.34 -13.78 -16.74
C ALA A 70 -19.89 -13.45 -18.18
N ILE A 71 -19.01 -12.46 -18.37
CA ILE A 71 -18.46 -12.11 -19.69
C ILE A 71 -17.66 -13.29 -20.27
N LEU A 72 -16.82 -13.93 -19.47
CA LEU A 72 -16.02 -15.08 -19.90
C LEU A 72 -16.89 -16.28 -20.30
N SER A 73 -18.02 -16.48 -19.62
CA SER A 73 -18.98 -17.54 -19.94
C SER A 73 -19.70 -17.30 -21.26
N GLN A 74 -20.09 -16.04 -21.54
CA GLN A 74 -20.72 -15.67 -22.82
C GLN A 74 -19.78 -15.86 -24.01
N LEU A 75 -18.50 -15.51 -23.87
CA LEU A 75 -17.49 -15.72 -24.91
C LEU A 75 -17.25 -17.21 -25.21
N HIS A 76 -17.31 -18.08 -24.20
CA HIS A 76 -17.21 -19.54 -24.39
C HIS A 76 -18.42 -20.15 -25.11
N GLN A 77 -19.62 -19.61 -24.89
CA GLN A 77 -20.82 -20.06 -25.60
C GLN A 77 -20.83 -19.60 -27.05
N GLY A 78 -20.53 -18.33 -27.33
CA GLY A 78 -20.46 -17.81 -28.71
C GLY A 78 -19.39 -18.48 -29.57
N LYS A 79 -18.31 -18.99 -28.97
CA LYS A 79 -17.28 -19.77 -29.67
C LYS A 79 -17.72 -21.21 -30.02
N GLN A 80 -18.70 -21.76 -29.31
CA GLN A 80 -19.23 -23.12 -29.55
C GLN A 80 -20.35 -23.15 -30.59
N GLU A 81 -21.06 -22.03 -30.80
CA GLU A 81 -22.17 -21.93 -31.77
C GLU A 81 -21.72 -21.50 -33.18
N GLY A 82 -20.49 -21.01 -33.33
CA GLY A 82 -19.91 -20.60 -34.62
C GLY A 82 -19.05 -21.64 -35.34
N GLY A 83 -19.21 -22.93 -35.00
CA GLY A 83 -18.49 -24.07 -35.60
C GLY A 83 -19.26 -24.76 -36.71
#